data_AF-A0AAV3XPY2-F1
#
_entry.id   AF-A0AAV3XPY2-F1
#
_cell.length_a   1.000
_cell.length_b   1.000
_cell.length_c   1.000
_cell.angle_alpha   90.00
_cell.angle_beta   90.00
_cell.angle_gamma   90.00
#
_symmetry.space_group_name_H-M   'P 1'
#
loop_
_entity.id
_entity.type
_entity.pdbx_description
1 polymer ?
#
loop_
_entity_poly.entity_id
_entity_poly.type
_entity_poly.pdbx_seq_one_letter_code
_entity_poly.pdbx_strand_id
1 'polypeptide(L)' 'MEIQELKALIKESMREVLREERLILCKILMPYVDDAEQAELEAEFGSPTDYSEDETVDMTAWVKHGNQVS' A
#
# COMPACT_ATOMS: atom_id res chain seq x y z
N MET A 1 -36.08 -5.73 4.03
CA MET A 1 -34.64 -5.70 4.34
C MET A 1 -34.53 -5.38 5.82
N GLU A 2 -34.00 -6.30 6.59
CA GLU A 2 -33.86 -6.15 8.03
C GLU A 2 -32.84 -5.05 8.35
N ILE A 3 -32.99 -4.35 9.48
CA ILE A 3 -32.08 -3.26 9.88
C ILE A 3 -30.62 -3.75 9.94
N GLN A 4 -30.40 -5.01 10.30
CA GLN A 4 -29.06 -5.59 10.35
C GLN A 4 -28.45 -5.82 8.95
N GLU A 5 -29.27 -6.22 7.98
CA GLU A 5 -28.84 -6.37 6.58
C GLU A 5 -28.43 -5.01 5.99
N LEU A 6 -29.21 -3.96 6.26
CA LEU A 6 -28.87 -2.60 5.84
C LEU A 6 -27.54 -2.13 6.44
N LYS A 7 -27.32 -2.37 7.73
CA LYS A 7 -26.07 -2.00 8.42
C LYS A 7 -24.87 -2.76 7.87
N ALA A 8 -25.04 -4.04 7.55
CA ALA A 8 -23.98 -4.85 6.96
C ALA A 8 -23.62 -4.32 5.56
N LEU A 9 -24.63 -4.03 4.75
CA LEU A 9 -24.43 -3.47 3.41
C LEU A 9 -23.69 -2.13 3.46
N ILE A 10 -24.13 -1.20 4.33
CA ILE A 10 -23.47 0.10 4.50
C ILE A 10 -22.00 -0.07 4.91
N LYS A 11 -21.72 -0.97 5.86
CA LYS A 11 -20.35 -1.23 6.31
C LYS A 11 -19.47 -1.75 5.18
N GLU A 12 -19.97 -2.65 4.35
CA GLU A 12 -19.19 -3.21 3.25
C GLU A 12 -18.93 -2.17 2.17
N SER A 13 -19.95 -1.41 1.76
CA SER A 13 -19.79 -0.32 0.80
C SER A 13 -18.80 0.74 1.28
N MET A 14 -18.84 1.13 2.56
CA MET A 14 -17.85 2.07 3.11
C MET A 14 -16.44 1.48 3.15
N ARG A 15 -16.30 0.18 3.47
CA ARG A 15 -15.00 -0.50 3.51
C ARG A 15 -14.35 -0.54 2.14
N GLU A 16 -15.13 -0.79 1.10
CA GLU A 16 -14.66 -0.80 -0.29
C GLU A 16 -14.14 0.59 -0.70
N VAL A 17 -14.93 1.64 -0.51
CA VAL A 17 -14.53 3.02 -0.81
C VAL A 17 -13.26 3.41 -0.05
N LEU A 18 -13.19 3.12 1.25
CA LEU A 18 -12.00 3.44 2.05
C LEU A 18 -10.74 2.70 1.59
N ARG A 19 -10.87 1.51 1.02
CA ARG A 19 -9.72 0.78 0.46
C ARG A 19 -9.20 1.45 -0.82
N GLU A 20 -10.11 1.87 -1.69
CA GLU A 20 -9.76 2.56 -2.94
C GLU A 20 -9.11 3.92 -2.65
N GLU A 21 -9.75 4.73 -1.80
CA GLU A 21 -9.24 6.06 -1.44
C GLU A 21 -7.87 5.99 -0.75
N ARG A 22 -7.66 4.98 0.10
CA ARG A 22 -6.34 4.76 0.73
C ARG A 22 -5.26 4.43 -0.31
N LEU A 23 -5.57 3.59 -1.30
CA LEU A 23 -4.62 3.27 -2.38
C LEU A 23 -4.29 4.51 -3.22
N ILE A 24 -5.31 5.32 -3.53
CA ILE A 24 -5.14 6.59 -4.26
C ILE A 24 -4.23 7.53 -3.47
N LEU A 25 -4.49 7.71 -2.17
CA LEU A 25 -3.67 8.54 -1.30
C LEU A 25 -2.21 8.07 -1.30
N CYS A 26 -1.97 6.77 -1.16
CA CYS A 26 -0.60 6.24 -1.19
C CYS A 26 0.10 6.49 -2.53
N LYS A 27 -0.62 6.39 -3.66
CA LYS A 27 -0.07 6.76 -4.97
C LYS A 27 0.29 8.24 -5.07
N ILE A 28 -0.53 9.12 -4.51
CA ILE A 28 -0.29 10.56 -4.48
C ILE A 28 0.94 10.90 -3.60
N LEU A 29 1.10 10.19 -2.49
CA LEU A 29 2.20 10.43 -1.55
C LEU A 29 3.53 9.77 -1.96
N MET A 30 3.52 8.80 -2.88
CA MET A 30 4.75 8.21 -3.38
C MET A 30 5.50 9.22 -4.25
N PRO A 31 6.78 9.52 -3.94
CA PRO A 31 7.58 10.38 -4.79
C PRO A 31 7.76 9.72 -6.15
N TYR A 32 7.65 10.53 -7.20
CA TYR A 32 8.03 10.13 -8.55
C TYR A 32 9.56 10.21 -8.66
N VAL A 33 10.16 9.17 -9.24
CA VAL A 33 11.59 9.09 -9.54
C VAL A 33 11.68 8.77 -11.02
N ASP A 34 12.38 9.61 -11.79
CA ASP A 34 12.62 9.32 -13.20
C ASP A 34 13.80 8.36 -13.41
N ASP A 35 14.01 7.92 -14.66
CA ASP A 35 15.05 6.94 -14.98
C ASP A 35 16.47 7.44 -14.65
N ALA A 36 16.71 8.76 -14.72
CA ALA A 36 18.02 9.34 -14.42
C ALA A 36 18.26 9.38 -12.91
N GLU A 37 17.27 9.83 -12.14
CA GLU A 37 17.31 9.82 -10.68
C GLU A 37 17.43 8.37 -10.15
N GLN A 38 16.73 7.41 -10.77
CA GLN A 38 16.83 5.99 -10.40
C GLN A 38 18.25 5.46 -10.65
N ALA A 39 18.88 5.81 -11.78
CA ALA A 39 20.25 5.40 -12.07
C ALA A 39 21.28 6.02 -11.11
N GLU A 40 21.07 7.27 -10.67
CA GLU A 40 21.89 7.92 -9.65
C GLU A 40 21.76 7.20 -8.29
N LEU A 41 20.54 6.86 -7.89
CA LEU A 41 20.28 6.09 -6.66
C LEU A 41 20.95 4.71 -6.69
N GLU A 42 20.85 3.99 -7.82
CA GLU A 42 21.47 2.67 -7.97
C GLU A 42 23.01 2.76 -7.97
N ALA A 43 23.59 3.83 -8.51
CA ALA A 43 25.03 4.05 -8.46
C ALA A 43 25.55 4.36 -7.04
N GLU A 44 24.76 5.07 -6.22
CA GLU A 44 25.13 5.43 -4.85
C GLU A 44 24.84 4.32 -3.83
N PHE A 45 23.69 3.65 -3.96
CA PHE A 45 23.17 2.72 -2.96
C PHE A 45 23.13 1.25 -3.44
N GLY A 46 23.45 0.97 -4.70
CA GLY A 46 23.32 -0.36 -5.29
C GLY A 46 21.88 -0.68 -5.73
N SER A 47 21.70 -1.81 -6.39
CA SER A 47 20.38 -2.30 -6.77
C SER A 47 19.72 -3.00 -5.57
N PRO A 48 18.39 -2.89 -5.38
CA PRO A 48 17.67 -3.71 -4.41
C PRO A 48 17.92 -5.22 -4.56
N THR A 49 18.27 -5.69 -5.76
CA THR A 49 18.61 -7.11 -6.02
C THR A 49 19.95 -7.54 -5.45
N ASP A 50 20.80 -6.60 -5.04
CA ASP A 50 22.14 -6.88 -4.49
C ASP A 50 22.07 -7.28 -3.01
N TYR A 51 20.93 -7.05 -2.37
CA TYR A 51 20.66 -7.36 -0.96
C TYR A 51 19.83 -8.63 -0.83
N SER A 52 20.06 -9.39 0.24
CA SER A 52 19.30 -10.62 0.48
C SER A 52 17.90 -10.31 1.01
N GLU A 53 16.92 -11.17 0.71
CA GLU A 53 15.52 -10.93 1.11
C GLU A 53 15.34 -10.83 2.64
N ASP A 54 16.18 -11.50 3.42
CA ASP A 54 16.20 -11.43 4.89
C ASP A 54 16.70 -10.09 5.45
N GLU A 55 17.38 -9.29 4.64
CA GLU A 55 17.77 -7.91 4.96
C GLU A 55 16.70 -6.89 4.55
N THR A 56 15.66 -7.32 3.83
CA THR A 56 14.57 -6.43 3.38
C THR A 56 13.39 -6.42 4.34
N VAL A 57 12.72 -5.28 4.45
CA VAL A 57 11.45 -5.13 5.19
C VAL A 57 10.34 -4.82 4.19
N ASP A 58 9.29 -5.64 4.15
CA ASP A 58 8.11 -5.38 3.32
C ASP A 58 7.34 -4.14 3.84
N MET A 59 7.70 -2.97 3.33
CA MET A 59 7.02 -1.71 3.61
C MET A 59 5.56 -1.67 3.10
N THR A 60 5.09 -2.70 2.39
CA THR A 60 3.71 -2.85 1.92
C THR A 60 2.88 -3.85 2.74
N ALA A 61 3.47 -4.46 3.78
CA ALA A 61 2.77 -5.44 4.63
C ALA A 61 1.45 -4.88 5.22
N TRP A 62 1.41 -3.58 5.52
CA TRP A 62 0.20 -2.90 6.01
C TRP A 62 -0.94 -2.88 4.97
N VAL A 63 -0.66 -3.00 3.67
CA VAL A 63 -1.69 -3.13 2.62
C VAL A 63 -2.38 -4.49 2.73
N LYS A 64 -1.58 -5.55 2.96
CA LYS A 64 -2.03 -6.94 3.07
C LYS A 64 -2.75 -7.20 4.41
N HIS A 65 -2.24 -6.62 5.50
CA HIS A 65 -2.69 -6.90 6.87
C HIS A 65 -3.50 -5.77 7.52
N GLY A 66 -3.62 -4.60 6.90
CA GLY A 66 -4.38 -3.45 7.45
C GLY A 66 -5.88 -3.68 7.62
N ASN A 67 -6.40 -4.85 7.24
CA ASN A 67 -7.76 -5.28 7.54
C ASN A 67 -7.88 -6.03 8.89
N GLN A 68 -6.77 -6.42 9.53
CA GLN A 68 -6.75 -7.05 10.85
C GLN A 68 -6.84 -5.98 11.95
N VAL A 69 -7.99 -5.33 12.04
CA VAL A 69 -8.37 -4.63 13.27
C VAL A 69 -8.97 -5.69 14.19
N SER A 70 -8.30 -5.95 15.31
CA SER A 70 -8.82 -6.80 16.41
C SER A 70 -10.15 -6.27 16.95
#